data_AF-A0A1N7FBH6-F1
#
_entry.id   AF-A0A1N7FBH6-F1
#
_cell.length_a   1.000
_cell.length_b   1.000
_cell.length_c   1.000
_cell.angle_alpha   90.00
_cell.angle_beta   90.00
_cell.angle_gamma   90.00
#
_symmetry.space_group_name_H-M   'P 1'
#
loop_
_entity.id
_entity.type
_entity.pdbx_description
1 polymer ?
#
loop_
_entity_poly.entity_id
_entity_poly.type
_entity_poly.pdbx_seq_one_letter_code
_entity_poly.pdbx_strand_id
1 'polypeptide(L)'
;MTAFDDLENAINEEAEKTPTSDSSSDSSNSGESQTSSESYDSYESQTSEEPEDPRKTPAFEFSPDLRRSIYAREESWQEFEDARDLEMTRELRDAGVRNHESREVHDAMVRLAADNPEKMARLVLDARGIDEEQ
;
A
#
# COMPACT_ATOMS: atom_id res chain seq x y z
N MET A 1 -16.59 23.12 46.04
CA MET A 1 -17.26 22.22 45.08
C MET A 1 -16.79 22.62 43.70
N THR A 2 -15.76 21.92 43.23
CA THR A 2 -15.11 22.13 41.93
C THR A 2 -15.90 21.41 40.84
N ALA A 3 -16.03 22.04 39.67
CA ALA A 3 -16.79 21.52 38.53
C ALA A 3 -16.26 20.20 37.90
N PHE A 4 -15.18 19.64 38.45
CA PHE A 4 -14.58 18.38 38.01
C PHE A 4 -15.08 17.15 38.80
N ASP A 5 -15.73 17.36 39.95
CA ASP A 5 -16.24 16.30 40.83
C ASP A 5 -17.48 15.58 40.22
N ASP A 6 -18.22 16.28 39.35
CA ASP A 6 -19.46 15.79 38.73
C ASP A 6 -19.21 14.86 37.52
N LEU A 7 -18.01 14.96 36.91
CA LEU A 7 -17.61 14.08 35.79
C LEU A 7 -17.10 12.72 36.25
N GLU A 8 -16.47 12.65 37.42
CA GLU A 8 -15.93 11.40 37.97
C GLU A 8 -17.07 10.47 38.44
N ASN A 9 -18.17 11.05 38.91
CA ASN A 9 -19.36 10.31 39.33
C ASN A 9 -20.16 9.76 38.12
N ALA A 10 -20.15 10.45 36.97
CA ALA A 10 -20.80 9.98 35.75
C ALA A 10 -20.10 8.77 35.09
N ILE A 11 -18.77 8.67 35.24
CA ILE A 11 -18.00 7.52 34.73
C ILE A 11 -18.25 6.26 35.56
N ASN A 12 -18.54 6.42 36.86
CA ASN A 12 -18.74 5.31 37.78
C ASN A 12 -20.16 4.68 37.68
N GLU A 13 -21.13 5.36 37.08
CA GLU A 13 -22.51 4.84 36.89
C GLU A 13 -22.69 3.97 35.62
N GLU A 14 -21.75 3.97 34.67
CA GLU A 14 -21.82 3.09 33.48
C GLU A 14 -21.14 1.72 33.65
N ALA A 15 -20.48 1.46 34.79
CA ALA A 15 -19.75 0.20 35.04
C ALA A 15 -20.64 -0.98 35.51
N GLU A 16 -21.96 -0.81 35.59
CA GLU A 16 -22.91 -1.79 36.12
C GLU A 16 -23.89 -2.28 35.04
N LYS A 17 -23.39 -2.89 33.96
CA LYS A 17 -24.17 -3.83 33.13
C LYS A 17 -23.28 -4.69 32.24
N THR A 18 -22.85 -5.84 32.77
CA THR A 18 -23.11 -7.19 32.23
C THR A 18 -22.12 -8.19 32.84
N PRO A 19 -22.60 -9.26 33.49
CA PRO A 19 -21.77 -10.42 33.73
C PRO A 19 -22.27 -11.67 32.97
N THR A 20 -21.26 -12.40 32.48
CA THR A 20 -21.13 -13.85 32.20
C THR A 20 -21.70 -14.50 30.93
N SER A 21 -20.82 -15.32 30.35
CA SER A 21 -21.00 -16.67 29.75
C SER A 21 -20.37 -16.71 28.36
N ASP A 22 -19.59 -17.69 27.91
CA ASP A 22 -18.82 -18.82 28.44
C ASP A 22 -17.95 -19.25 27.23
N SER A 23 -16.87 -19.95 27.51
CA SER A 23 -15.97 -20.68 26.62
C SER A 23 -16.61 -21.27 25.35
N SER A 24 -15.98 -21.06 24.19
CA SER A 24 -15.64 -22.16 23.26
C SER A 24 -14.63 -21.69 22.21
N SER A 25 -13.46 -22.33 22.28
CA SER A 25 -12.49 -22.47 21.21
C SER A 25 -13.15 -22.98 19.93
N ASP A 26 -13.00 -22.25 18.82
CA ASP A 26 -13.01 -22.86 17.50
C ASP A 26 -11.82 -22.37 16.68
N SER A 27 -10.81 -23.23 16.63
CA SER A 27 -9.73 -23.17 15.64
C SER A 27 -10.28 -23.69 14.34
N SER A 28 -10.83 -22.82 13.50
CA SER A 28 -11.16 -23.16 12.13
C SER A 28 -9.94 -22.87 11.24
N ASN A 29 -9.00 -23.82 11.25
CA ASN A 29 -8.03 -24.01 10.19
C ASN A 29 -8.77 -24.30 8.88
N SER A 30 -8.89 -23.31 8.01
CA SER A 30 -9.31 -23.50 6.62
C SER A 30 -8.13 -23.20 5.71
N GLY A 31 -7.28 -24.23 5.56
CA GLY A 31 -6.41 -24.35 4.41
C GLY A 31 -7.21 -24.94 3.26
N GLU A 32 -7.43 -24.15 2.21
CA GLU A 32 -7.70 -24.58 0.84
C GLU A 32 -6.91 -23.58 -0.02
N SER A 33 -5.69 -23.90 -0.47
CA SER A 33 -5.32 -24.80 -1.56
C SER A 33 -6.05 -24.52 -2.87
N GLN A 34 -5.27 -23.99 -3.81
CA GLN A 34 -5.38 -24.14 -5.27
C GLN A 34 -6.57 -23.49 -5.98
N THR A 35 -6.25 -22.57 -6.91
CA THR A 35 -6.37 -22.86 -8.34
C THR A 35 -5.73 -21.75 -9.17
N SER A 36 -4.71 -22.12 -9.93
CA SER A 36 -4.30 -21.41 -11.14
C SER A 36 -5.49 -21.34 -12.10
N SER A 37 -5.89 -20.15 -12.49
CA SER A 37 -6.73 -19.94 -13.66
C SER A 37 -6.01 -18.95 -14.57
N GLU A 38 -5.16 -19.49 -15.43
CA GLU A 38 -4.79 -18.84 -16.68
C GLU A 38 -6.09 -18.67 -17.49
N SER A 39 -6.62 -17.45 -17.52
CA SER A 39 -7.61 -17.04 -18.49
C SER A 39 -7.04 -15.84 -19.24
N TYR A 40 -6.42 -16.14 -20.37
CA TYR A 40 -6.08 -15.21 -21.42
C TYR A 40 -7.40 -14.73 -22.05
N ASP A 41 -7.97 -13.66 -21.50
CA ASP A 41 -9.08 -12.96 -22.15
C ASP A 41 -8.55 -11.70 -22.86
N SER A 42 -8.86 -11.66 -24.14
CA SER A 42 -8.37 -10.74 -25.15
C SER A 42 -8.99 -9.35 -24.95
N TYR A 43 -8.25 -8.40 -24.38
CA TYR A 43 -8.65 -6.99 -24.41
C TYR A 43 -8.19 -6.34 -25.73
N GLU A 44 -8.93 -6.62 -26.80
CA GLU A 44 -8.88 -5.79 -28.00
C GLU A 44 -10.01 -4.75 -27.92
N SER A 45 -9.78 -3.69 -27.14
CA SER A 45 -10.52 -2.44 -27.28
C SER A 45 -9.63 -1.43 -27.98
N GLN A 46 -9.55 -1.53 -29.30
CA GLN A 46 -9.04 -0.42 -30.12
C GLN A 46 -10.14 0.63 -30.28
N THR A 47 -10.42 1.37 -29.21
CA THR A 47 -11.08 2.66 -29.37
C THR A 47 -10.02 3.64 -29.88
N SER A 48 -10.19 4.14 -31.11
CA SER A 48 -9.45 5.31 -31.57
C SER A 48 -9.96 6.54 -30.83
N GLU A 49 -9.49 6.71 -29.60
CA GLU A 49 -9.65 7.92 -28.81
C GLU A 49 -8.66 8.98 -29.31
N GLU A 50 -9.15 10.20 -29.46
CA GLU A 50 -8.31 11.38 -29.63
C GLU A 50 -7.34 11.42 -28.45
N PRO A 51 -6.03 11.72 -28.65
CA PRO A 51 -5.05 11.61 -27.57
C PRO A 51 -5.45 12.53 -26.42
N GLU A 52 -5.91 11.94 -25.32
CA GLU A 52 -6.22 12.67 -24.11
C GLU A 52 -4.95 13.30 -23.54
N ASP A 53 -5.10 14.45 -22.86
CA ASP A 53 -3.96 15.12 -22.22
C ASP A 53 -3.38 14.20 -21.13
N PRO A 54 -2.11 13.74 -21.27
CA PRO A 54 -1.51 12.77 -20.34
C PRO A 54 -1.32 13.34 -18.93
N ARG A 55 -1.57 14.64 -18.74
CA ARG A 55 -1.60 15.26 -17.41
C ARG A 55 -2.91 15.08 -16.66
N LYS A 56 -3.95 14.65 -17.36
CA LYS A 56 -5.33 14.56 -16.86
C LYS A 56 -5.82 13.13 -16.75
N THR A 57 -5.15 12.18 -17.39
CA THR A 57 -5.51 10.76 -17.32
C THR A 57 -4.34 9.90 -16.88
N PRO A 58 -4.60 8.83 -16.11
CA PRO A 58 -3.55 7.89 -15.72
C PRO A 58 -2.92 7.23 -16.95
N ALA A 59 -1.64 6.89 -16.85
CA ALA A 59 -0.89 6.26 -17.93
C ALA A 59 -1.42 4.88 -18.35
N PHE A 60 -2.17 4.21 -17.47
CA PHE A 60 -2.82 2.93 -17.76
C PHE A 60 -4.06 2.70 -16.86
N GLU A 61 -4.97 1.86 -17.35
CA GLU A 61 -6.20 1.52 -16.66
C GLU A 61 -5.98 0.61 -15.43
N PHE A 62 -6.92 0.65 -14.50
CA PHE A 62 -6.90 -0.28 -13.38
C PHE A 62 -7.36 -1.68 -13.84
N SER A 63 -6.60 -2.71 -13.48
CA SER A 63 -7.03 -4.11 -13.55
C SER A 63 -6.77 -4.81 -12.22
N PRO A 64 -7.72 -5.63 -11.71
CA PRO A 64 -7.52 -6.39 -10.48
C PRO A 64 -6.33 -7.35 -10.57
N ASP A 65 -6.00 -7.82 -11.77
CA ASP A 65 -4.90 -8.77 -12.03
C ASP A 65 -3.51 -8.13 -11.85
N LEU A 66 -3.44 -6.79 -11.80
CA LEU A 66 -2.20 -6.06 -11.56
C LEU A 66 -1.79 -6.06 -10.07
N ARG A 67 -2.65 -6.51 -9.16
CA ARG A 67 -2.36 -6.48 -7.73
C ARG A 67 -1.24 -7.48 -7.38
N ARG A 68 -0.14 -6.96 -6.86
CA ARG A 68 0.98 -7.74 -6.31
C ARG A 68 1.22 -7.30 -4.87
N SER A 69 1.41 -8.27 -3.97
CA SER A 69 1.78 -7.98 -2.58
C SER A 69 3.28 -7.73 -2.46
N ILE A 70 3.66 -6.68 -1.74
CA ILE A 70 5.05 -6.37 -1.40
C ILE A 70 5.22 -6.42 0.12
N TYR A 71 6.35 -6.97 0.58
CA TYR A 71 6.69 -7.05 2.00
C TYR A 71 7.78 -6.03 2.31
N ALA A 72 7.36 -4.87 2.82
CA ALA A 72 8.27 -3.82 3.27
C ALA A 72 8.24 -3.72 4.80
N ARG A 73 9.37 -3.32 5.40
CA ARG A 73 9.38 -2.87 6.80
C ARG A 73 8.66 -1.53 6.90
N GLU A 74 8.04 -1.27 8.04
CA GLU A 74 7.29 -0.02 8.29
C GLU A 74 8.16 1.23 8.07
N GLU A 75 9.39 1.21 8.59
CA GLU A 75 10.37 2.29 8.41
C GLU A 75 10.64 2.60 6.92
N SER A 76 10.91 1.57 6.10
CA SER A 76 11.19 1.74 4.68
C SER A 76 9.96 2.18 3.90
N TRP A 77 8.77 1.74 4.32
CA TRP A 77 7.52 2.17 3.71
C TRP A 77 7.24 3.64 3.99
N GLN A 78 7.46 4.09 5.22
CA GLN A 78 7.27 5.48 5.63
C GLN A 78 8.25 6.42 4.92
N GLU A 79 9.53 6.05 4.84
CA GLU A 79 10.53 6.83 4.09
C GLU A 79 10.13 6.99 2.61
N PHE A 80 9.59 5.93 2.00
CA PHE A 80 9.07 5.98 0.64
C PHE A 80 7.86 6.91 0.53
N GLU A 81 6.90 6.85 1.46
CA GLU A 81 5.72 7.74 1.47
C GLU A 81 6.11 9.21 1.62
N ASP A 82 7.09 9.51 2.49
CA ASP A 82 7.59 10.87 2.67
C ASP A 82 8.26 11.39 1.39
N ALA A 83 9.15 10.59 0.77
CA ALA A 83 9.78 10.95 -0.51
C ALA A 83 8.75 11.14 -1.63
N ARG A 84 7.72 10.27 -1.67
CA ARG A 84 6.61 10.35 -2.62
C ARG A 84 5.82 11.65 -2.46
N ASP A 85 5.44 12.00 -1.25
CA ASP A 85 4.53 13.11 -0.98
C ASP A 85 5.22 14.47 -1.02
N LEU A 86 6.50 14.54 -0.65
CA LEU A 86 7.26 15.77 -0.59
C LEU A 86 8.01 16.08 -1.89
N GLU A 87 8.67 15.08 -2.49
CA GLU A 87 9.57 15.30 -3.63
C GLU A 87 8.90 14.91 -4.94
N MET A 88 8.46 13.65 -5.07
CA MET A 88 7.87 13.15 -6.32
C MET A 88 6.59 13.90 -6.68
N THR A 89 5.69 14.11 -5.72
CA THR A 89 4.43 14.83 -5.93
C THR A 89 4.67 16.27 -6.34
N ARG A 90 5.74 16.90 -5.83
CA ARG A 90 6.13 18.25 -6.24
C ARG A 90 6.57 18.26 -7.70
N GLU A 91 7.45 17.36 -8.10
CA GLU A 91 7.92 17.24 -9.49
C GLU A 91 6.74 17.03 -10.47
N LEU A 92 5.81 16.13 -10.13
CA LEU A 92 4.60 15.88 -10.91
C LEU A 92 3.72 17.13 -11.03
N ARG A 93 3.56 17.89 -9.94
CA ARG A 93 2.77 19.13 -9.94
C ARG A 93 3.41 20.23 -10.76
N ASP A 94 4.74 20.35 -10.74
CA ASP A 94 5.48 21.30 -11.56
C ASP A 94 5.33 20.95 -13.06
N ALA A 95 5.19 19.66 -13.38
CA ALA A 95 4.84 19.18 -14.73
C ALA A 95 3.34 19.28 -15.08
N GLY A 96 2.49 19.72 -14.14
CA GLY A 96 1.05 19.89 -14.33
C GLY A 96 0.20 18.64 -14.06
N VAL A 97 0.80 17.55 -13.59
CA VAL A 97 0.12 16.30 -13.22
C VAL A 97 -0.33 16.38 -11.77
N ARG A 98 -1.64 16.31 -11.52
CA ARG A 98 -2.21 16.44 -10.16
C ARG A 98 -2.96 15.22 -9.67
N ASN A 99 -3.38 14.36 -10.59
CA ASN A 99 -4.21 13.18 -10.34
C ASN A 99 -3.46 11.89 -10.68
N HIS A 100 -2.22 11.77 -10.20
CA HIS A 100 -1.49 10.52 -10.32
C HIS A 100 -2.14 9.46 -9.43
N GLU A 101 -2.20 8.23 -9.94
CA GLU A 101 -2.80 7.09 -9.23
C GLU A 101 -1.70 6.25 -8.55
N SER A 102 -2.01 5.61 -7.42
CA SER A 102 -1.04 4.75 -6.71
C SER A 102 -0.48 3.64 -7.60
N ARG A 103 -1.27 3.16 -8.58
CA ARG A 103 -0.82 2.16 -9.56
C ARG A 103 0.34 2.65 -10.43
N GLU A 104 0.31 3.92 -10.84
CA GLU A 104 1.38 4.52 -11.66
C GLU A 104 2.67 4.65 -10.86
N VAL A 105 2.54 5.04 -9.59
CA VAL A 105 3.66 5.13 -8.66
C VAL A 105 4.28 3.76 -8.40
N HIS A 106 3.46 2.73 -8.16
CA HIS A 106 3.96 1.36 -7.95
C HIS A 106 4.63 0.79 -9.21
N ASP A 107 4.06 1.03 -10.40
CA ASP A 107 4.68 0.62 -11.66
C ASP A 107 6.02 1.33 -11.88
N ALA A 108 6.09 2.64 -11.63
CA ALA A 108 7.34 3.39 -11.71
C ALA A 108 8.40 2.88 -10.72
N MET A 109 7.99 2.52 -9.49
CA MET A 109 8.87 1.91 -8.49
C MET A 109 9.46 0.59 -8.98
N VAL A 110 8.64 -0.29 -9.59
CA VAL A 110 9.10 -1.57 -10.13
C VAL A 110 10.06 -1.36 -11.32
N ARG A 111 9.73 -0.44 -12.23
CA ARG A 111 10.63 -0.09 -13.36
C ARG A 111 11.95 0.48 -12.87
N LEU A 112 11.93 1.38 -11.88
CA LEU A 112 13.15 1.93 -11.29
C LEU A 112 14.05 0.84 -10.69
N ALA A 113 13.47 -0.13 -10.00
CA ALA A 113 14.21 -1.26 -9.45
C ALA A 113 14.79 -2.18 -10.54
N ALA A 114 14.03 -2.42 -11.62
CA ALA A 114 14.49 -3.20 -12.77
C ALA A 114 15.63 -2.50 -13.54
N ASP A 115 15.60 -1.17 -13.61
CA ASP A 115 16.65 -0.36 -14.24
C ASP A 115 17.90 -0.20 -13.36
N ASN A 116 17.82 -0.56 -12.07
CA ASN A 116 18.91 -0.43 -11.10
C ASN A 116 19.13 -1.74 -10.30
N PRO A 117 19.33 -2.90 -10.96
CA PRO A 117 19.40 -4.18 -10.27
C PRO A 117 20.60 -4.28 -9.32
N GLU A 118 21.73 -3.64 -9.63
CA GLU A 118 22.92 -3.63 -8.77
C GLU A 118 22.67 -2.85 -7.47
N LYS A 119 21.94 -1.73 -7.53
CA LYS A 119 21.57 -0.98 -6.31
C LYS A 119 20.62 -1.80 -5.45
N MET A 120 19.67 -2.50 -6.06
CA MET A 120 18.77 -3.40 -5.33
C MET A 120 19.56 -4.53 -4.65
N ALA A 121 20.50 -5.15 -5.36
CA ALA A 121 21.36 -6.19 -4.78
C ALA A 121 22.15 -5.66 -3.58
N ARG A 122 22.75 -4.47 -3.68
CA ARG A 122 23.46 -3.83 -2.56
C ARG A 122 22.57 -3.60 -1.36
N LEU A 123 21.37 -3.03 -1.52
CA LEU A 123 20.43 -2.85 -0.40
C LEU A 123 20.11 -4.18 0.30
N VAL A 124 20.01 -5.29 -0.45
CA VAL A 124 19.80 -6.63 0.13
C VAL A 124 21.03 -7.14 0.86
N LEU A 125 22.24 -6.90 0.32
CA LEU A 125 23.50 -7.28 0.96
C LEU A 125 23.75 -6.47 2.23
N ASP A 126 23.53 -5.16 2.20
CA ASP A 126 23.61 -4.24 3.34
C ASP A 126 22.64 -4.68 4.44
N ALA A 127 21.39 -5.00 4.08
CA ALA A 127 20.40 -5.51 5.03
C ALA A 127 20.79 -6.88 5.64
N ARG A 128 21.68 -7.64 4.98
CA ARG A 128 22.28 -8.88 5.49
C ARG A 128 23.59 -8.65 6.24
N GLY A 129 24.11 -7.43 6.27
CA GLY A 129 25.42 -7.09 6.86
C GLY A 129 26.59 -7.68 6.09
N ILE A 130 26.47 -7.82 4.77
CA ILE A 130 27.55 -8.31 3.89
C ILE A 130 28.18 -7.09 3.21
N ASP A 131 29.36 -6.68 3.67
CA ASP A 131 30.13 -5.62 3.03
C ASP A 131 30.74 -6.12 1.71
N GLU A 132 30.54 -5.39 0.60
CA GLU A 132 31.17 -5.67 -0.71
C GLU A 132 32.68 -5.33 -0.72
N GLU A 133 33.26 -4.89 0.41
CA GLU A 133 34.69 -4.60 0.55
C GLU A 133 35.49 -5.82 1.02
N GLN A 134 35.73 -6.78 0.12
CA GLN A 134 36.92 -7.67 0.13
C GLN A 134 37.46 -7.91 -1.28
#